data_AF-A0A1L9PIA4-F1
#
_entry.id   AF-A0A1L9PIA4-F1
#
_cell.length_a   1.000
_cell.length_b   1.000
_cell.length_c   1.000
_cell.angle_alpha   90.00
_cell.angle_beta   90.00
_cell.angle_gamma   90.00
#
_symmetry.space_group_name_H-M   'P 1'
#
loop_
_entity.id
_entity.type
_entity.pdbx_description
1 polymer ?
#
loop_
_entity_poly.entity_id
_entity_poly.type
_entity_poly.pdbx_seq_one_letter_code
_entity_poly.pdbx_strand_id
1 'polypeptide(L)'
;MAPSEIGCHSAMIARQVLKELADLPYNSSQQPGEELPKPVHPNVDAAPTPIRLSRLAGMDSLAPASWDGELVSNDVDYPANKGAKLDSANDADLETKRRFSTGHALEIFVKAEKRIQAKIEELMGKL
;
A
#
# COMPACT_ATOMS: atom_id res chain seq x y z
N MET A 1 9.39 13.24 -0.95
CA MET A 1 8.89 12.47 0.21
C MET A 1 9.44 11.06 0.08
N ALA A 2 9.83 10.40 1.18
CA ALA A 2 10.51 9.11 1.08
C ALA A 2 9.81 8.06 0.18
N PRO A 3 8.46 7.88 0.20
CA PRO A 3 7.79 6.96 -0.71
C PRO A 3 7.98 7.29 -2.19
N SER A 4 7.91 8.56 -2.59
CA SER A 4 8.09 8.96 -3.99
C SER A 4 9.52 8.74 -4.48
N GLU A 5 10.49 8.87 -3.57
CA GLU A 5 11.92 8.68 -3.85
C GLU A 5 12.33 7.20 -3.95
N ILE A 6 11.47 6.27 -3.51
CA ILE A 6 11.65 4.81 -3.69
C ILE A 6 10.73 4.24 -4.77
N GLY A 7 10.14 5.09 -5.62
CA GLY A 7 9.32 4.66 -6.77
C GLY A 7 7.82 4.47 -6.49
N CYS A 8 7.33 4.86 -5.31
CA CYS A 8 5.89 4.83 -5.03
C CYS A 8 5.15 5.89 -5.88
N HIS A 9 4.16 5.47 -6.65
CA HIS A 9 3.41 6.37 -7.54
C HIS A 9 2.55 7.37 -6.79
N SER A 10 1.92 6.90 -5.71
CA SER A 10 1.00 7.66 -4.86
C SER A 10 1.04 7.06 -3.45
N ALA A 11 0.93 7.92 -2.44
CA ALA A 11 0.83 7.51 -1.05
C ALA A 11 -0.43 8.14 -0.45
N MET A 12 -1.31 7.31 0.11
CA MET A 12 -2.44 7.80 0.89
C MET A 12 -2.00 7.96 2.35
N ILE A 13 -2.04 9.20 2.84
CA ILE A 13 -1.58 9.56 4.17
C ILE A 13 -2.80 9.94 5.01
N ALA A 14 -2.91 9.37 6.21
CA ALA A 14 -3.98 9.70 7.14
C ALA A 14 -3.95 11.19 7.50
N ARG A 15 -5.13 11.81 7.65
CA ARG A 15 -5.26 13.24 7.97
C ARG A 15 -4.46 13.63 9.22
N GLN A 16 -4.44 12.78 10.25
CA GLN A 16 -3.71 13.03 11.49
C GLN A 16 -2.21 13.19 11.22
N VAL A 17 -1.64 12.29 10.42
CA VAL A 17 -0.23 12.35 10.01
C VAL A 17 0.02 13.60 9.16
N LEU A 18 -0.88 13.96 8.24
CA LEU A 18 -0.75 15.20 7.47
C LEU A 18 -0.76 16.45 8.38
N LYS A 19 -1.58 16.44 9.43
CA LYS A 19 -1.61 17.53 10.41
C LYS A 19 -0.29 17.62 11.17
N GLU A 20 0.19 16.49 11.69
CA GLU A 20 1.47 16.43 12.39
C GLU A 20 2.63 16.91 11.51
N LEU A 21 2.65 16.48 10.24
CA LEU A 21 3.64 16.93 9.27
C LEU A 21 3.57 18.44 8.99
N ALA A 22 2.37 19.02 8.99
CA ALA A 22 2.17 20.45 8.76
C ALA A 22 2.65 21.31 9.96
N ASP A 23 2.64 20.74 11.17
CA ASP A 23 3.09 21.43 12.39
C ASP A 23 4.62 21.39 12.56
N LEU A 24 5.35 20.58 11.78
CA LEU A 24 6.81 20.50 11.84
C LEU A 24 7.48 21.70 11.16
N PRO A 25 8.59 22.23 11.72
CA PRO A 25 9.32 23.32 11.10
C PRO A 25 9.90 22.89 9.75
N TYR A 26 9.48 23.57 8.67
CA TYR A 26 10.00 23.35 7.33
C TYR A 26 11.25 24.21 7.09
N ASN A 27 12.37 23.56 6.79
CA ASN A 27 13.60 24.23 6.36
C ASN A 27 14.03 23.70 4.98
N SER A 28 13.77 24.46 3.92
CA SER A 28 14.10 24.06 2.53
C SER A 28 15.57 23.69 2.37
N SER A 29 16.48 24.46 2.95
CA SER A 29 17.93 24.22 2.81
C SER A 29 18.44 22.92 3.45
N GLN A 30 17.56 22.17 4.13
CA GLN A 30 17.85 20.90 4.78
C GLN A 30 16.97 19.76 4.28
N GLN A 31 16.09 20.00 3.31
CA GLN A 31 15.20 18.95 2.80
C GLN A 31 15.95 18.01 1.85
N PRO A 32 15.99 16.70 2.14
CA PRO A 32 16.56 15.75 1.21
C PRO A 32 15.65 15.61 -0.02
N GLY A 33 16.24 15.62 -1.21
CA GLY A 33 15.51 15.38 -2.47
C GLY A 33 14.73 16.58 -3.00
N GLU A 34 15.01 17.81 -2.53
CA GLU A 34 14.63 19.00 -3.30
C GLU A 34 15.25 18.93 -4.71
N GLU A 35 14.54 19.48 -5.71
CA GLU A 35 14.99 19.76 -7.09
C GLU A 35 14.78 18.71 -8.19
N LEU A 36 14.47 17.43 -7.90
CA LEU A 36 14.23 16.46 -8.98
C LEU A 36 12.73 16.39 -9.35
N PRO A 37 12.29 16.96 -10.49
CA PRO A 37 10.92 16.82 -10.94
C PRO A 37 10.60 15.35 -11.22
N LYS A 38 9.34 14.96 -10.98
CA LYS A 38 8.86 13.62 -11.31
C LYS A 38 9.02 13.38 -12.82
N PRO A 39 9.68 12.30 -13.26
CA PRO A 39 9.79 11.96 -14.67
C PRO A 39 8.42 11.73 -15.31
N VAL A 40 8.31 11.92 -16.63
CA VAL A 40 7.08 11.65 -17.39
C VAL A 40 6.70 10.16 -17.33
N HIS A 41 7.70 9.27 -17.34
CA HIS A 41 7.52 7.82 -17.20
C HIS A 41 8.25 7.29 -15.96
N PRO A 42 7.69 7.44 -14.74
CA PRO A 42 8.37 7.13 -13.48
C PRO A 42 8.87 5.69 -13.32
N ASN A 43 8.29 4.73 -14.05
CA ASN A 43 8.69 3.32 -13.99
C ASN A 43 9.81 2.95 -14.97
N VAL A 44 9.94 3.72 -16.06
CA VAL A 44 10.96 3.49 -17.09
C VAL A 44 12.18 4.34 -16.77
N ASP A 45 11.93 5.60 -16.40
CA ASP A 45 12.95 6.61 -16.12
C ASP A 45 13.12 6.79 -14.60
N ALA A 46 12.98 5.71 -13.83
CA ALA A 46 13.09 5.75 -12.39
C ALA A 46 14.49 6.20 -11.96
N ALA A 47 14.57 7.26 -11.16
CA ALA A 47 15.84 7.63 -10.54
C ALA A 47 16.30 6.52 -9.58
N PRO A 48 17.62 6.30 -9.43
CA PRO A 48 18.13 5.35 -8.44
C PRO A 48 17.65 5.70 -7.04
N THR A 49 17.33 4.68 -6.24
CA THR A 49 16.99 4.85 -4.83
C THR A 49 18.09 5.63 -4.10
N PRO A 50 17.78 6.77 -3.45
CA PRO A 50 18.77 7.52 -2.69
C PRO A 50 19.43 6.69 -1.60
N ILE A 51 20.74 6.86 -1.37
CA ILE A 51 21.52 6.08 -0.37
C ILE A 51 20.85 6.09 1.01
N ARG A 52 20.32 7.25 1.45
CA ARG A 52 19.63 7.38 2.74
C ARG A 52 18.38 6.48 2.88
N LEU A 53 17.77 6.10 1.76
CA LEU A 53 16.57 5.26 1.68
C LEU A 53 16.88 3.82 1.27
N SER A 54 18.12 3.50 0.90
CA SER A 54 18.53 2.15 0.44
C SER A 54 18.14 1.04 1.41
N ARG A 55 18.33 1.28 2.72
CA ARG A 55 17.90 0.33 3.76
C ARG A 55 16.39 0.10 3.74
N LEU A 56 15.58 1.16 3.58
CA LEU A 56 14.13 1.04 3.55
C LEU A 56 13.63 0.41 2.24
N ALA A 57 14.26 0.71 1.11
CA ALA A 57 13.91 0.13 -0.17
C ALA A 57 14.20 -1.38 -0.24
N GLY A 58 15.20 -1.85 0.51
CA GLY A 58 15.48 -3.28 0.67
C GLY A 58 14.61 -4.00 1.71
N MET A 59 13.70 -3.28 2.38
CA MET A 59 12.79 -3.87 3.37
C MET A 59 11.39 -4.01 2.76
N ASP A 60 10.91 -5.23 2.62
CA ASP A 60 9.49 -5.50 2.47
C ASP A 60 8.91 -5.88 3.83
N SER A 61 8.17 -4.95 4.45
CA SER A 61 7.51 -5.18 5.73
C SER A 61 6.39 -6.24 5.70
N LEU A 62 5.96 -6.63 4.50
CA LEU A 62 4.97 -7.68 4.27
C LEU A 62 5.62 -9.01 3.86
N ALA A 63 6.89 -9.01 3.48
CA ALA A 63 7.60 -10.24 3.18
C ALA A 63 7.78 -11.07 4.46
N PRO A 64 7.51 -12.39 4.41
CA PRO A 64 7.83 -13.28 5.52
C PRO A 64 9.35 -13.32 5.75
N ALA A 65 9.77 -13.64 6.98
CA ALA A 65 11.20 -13.80 7.30
C ALA A 65 11.90 -14.87 6.43
N SER A 66 11.12 -15.75 5.79
CA SER A 66 11.58 -16.79 4.86
C SER A 66 11.61 -16.36 3.40
N TRP A 67 11.33 -15.09 3.07
CA TRP A 67 11.39 -14.61 1.70
C TRP A 67 12.84 -14.67 1.20
N ASP A 68 13.02 -15.24 0.01
CA ASP A 68 14.30 -15.49 -0.64
C ASP A 68 14.87 -14.26 -1.36
N GLY A 69 14.11 -13.16 -1.42
CA GLY A 69 14.49 -11.94 -2.12
C GLY A 69 14.38 -12.04 -3.64
N GLU A 70 13.83 -13.15 -4.17
CA GLU A 70 13.57 -13.28 -5.58
C GLU A 70 12.26 -12.59 -5.96
N LEU A 71 12.30 -11.87 -7.08
CA LEU A 71 11.10 -11.25 -7.66
C LEU A 71 10.22 -12.33 -8.27
N VAL A 72 8.91 -12.16 -8.12
CA VAL A 72 7.91 -13.07 -8.71
C VAL A 72 8.08 -13.08 -10.23
N SER A 73 8.10 -14.28 -10.83
CA SER A 73 8.15 -14.45 -12.28
C SER A 73 6.93 -13.79 -12.95
N ASN A 74 7.18 -13.10 -14.06
CA ASN A 74 6.13 -12.52 -14.91
C ASN A 74 5.50 -13.55 -15.87
N ASP A 75 5.95 -14.81 -15.84
CA ASP A 75 5.43 -15.87 -16.72
C ASP A 75 4.11 -16.47 -16.20
N VAL A 76 3.70 -16.08 -15.00
CA VAL A 76 2.47 -16.56 -14.37
C VAL A 76 1.30 -15.63 -14.73
N ASP A 77 0.43 -16.11 -15.61
CA ASP A 77 -0.87 -15.46 -15.85
C ASP A 77 -1.82 -15.75 -14.66
N TYR A 78 -1.86 -14.80 -13.71
CA TYR A 78 -2.72 -14.88 -12.53
C TYR A 78 -4.22 -14.71 -12.87
N PRO A 79 -4.65 -13.78 -13.76
CA PRO A 79 -6.06 -13.66 -14.16
C PRO A 79 -6.62 -14.84 -14.98
N ALA A 80 -5.79 -15.59 -15.71
CA ALA A 80 -6.23 -16.74 -16.48
C ALA A 80 -6.95 -17.80 -15.62
N ASN A 81 -7.76 -18.64 -16.28
CA ASN A 81 -8.51 -19.73 -15.65
C ASN A 81 -9.29 -19.28 -14.40
N LYS A 82 -9.94 -18.12 -14.48
CA LYS A 82 -10.74 -17.52 -13.40
C LYS A 82 -9.95 -17.26 -12.12
N GLY A 83 -8.65 -17.01 -12.20
CA GLY A 83 -7.86 -16.69 -11.02
C GLY A 83 -7.30 -17.90 -10.26
N ALA A 84 -7.39 -19.13 -10.79
CA ALA A 84 -7.00 -20.34 -10.04
C ALA A 84 -5.55 -20.30 -9.51
N LYS A 85 -4.62 -19.70 -10.25
CA LYS A 85 -3.22 -19.53 -9.79
C LYS A 85 -3.11 -18.46 -8.70
N LEU A 86 -3.93 -17.42 -8.76
CA LEU A 86 -4.00 -16.37 -7.75
C LEU A 86 -4.55 -16.92 -6.44
N ASP A 87 -5.62 -17.71 -6.51
CA ASP A 87 -6.20 -18.39 -5.34
C ASP A 87 -5.17 -19.31 -4.67
N SER A 88 -4.48 -20.12 -5.47
CA SER A 88 -3.42 -21.01 -4.97
C SER A 88 -2.28 -20.24 -4.28
N ALA A 89 -1.84 -19.12 -4.86
CA ALA A 89 -0.80 -18.29 -4.27
C ALA A 89 -1.25 -17.61 -2.97
N ASN A 90 -2.46 -17.06 -2.96
CA ASN A 90 -3.07 -16.48 -1.75
C ASN A 90 -3.24 -17.52 -0.64
N ASP A 91 -3.56 -18.76 -1.01
CA ASP A 91 -3.66 -19.85 -0.05
C ASP A 91 -2.31 -20.31 0.49
N ALA A 92 -1.25 -20.23 -0.30
CA ALA A 92 0.09 -20.59 0.16
C ALA A 92 0.68 -19.54 1.12
N ASP A 93 0.30 -18.27 0.98
CA ASP A 93 0.82 -17.19 1.81
C ASP A 93 0.06 -17.05 3.15
N LEU A 94 0.77 -17.33 4.25
CA LEU A 94 0.23 -17.25 5.59
C LEU A 94 -0.20 -15.84 5.97
N GLU A 95 0.51 -14.79 5.53
CA GLU A 95 0.16 -13.41 5.91
C GLU A 95 -1.07 -12.93 5.13
N THR A 96 -1.18 -13.27 3.85
CA THR A 96 -2.41 -13.06 3.05
C THR A 96 -3.60 -13.75 3.68
N LYS A 97 -3.49 -15.05 4.02
CA LYS A 97 -4.56 -15.76 4.74
C LYS A 97 -4.90 -15.09 6.06
N ARG A 98 -3.88 -14.70 6.84
CA ARG A 98 -4.03 -14.04 8.14
C ARG A 98 -4.68 -12.68 8.03
N ARG A 99 -4.53 -11.93 6.93
CA ARG A 99 -5.11 -10.58 6.78
C ARG A 99 -6.45 -10.58 6.04
N PHE A 100 -6.59 -11.37 4.99
CA PHE A 100 -7.79 -11.43 4.16
C PHE A 100 -8.83 -12.42 4.71
N SER A 101 -8.43 -13.69 4.87
CA SER A 101 -9.38 -14.79 5.10
C SER A 101 -9.72 -15.01 6.58
N THR A 102 -8.74 -14.88 7.48
CA THR A 102 -8.92 -14.98 8.94
C THR A 102 -8.73 -13.65 9.67
N GLY A 103 -8.40 -12.59 8.93
CA GLY A 103 -7.83 -11.35 9.47
C GLY A 103 -8.77 -10.20 9.75
N HIS A 104 -10.08 -10.43 9.75
CA HIS A 104 -11.08 -9.40 10.00
C HIS A 104 -11.10 -8.22 9.01
N ALA A 105 -10.18 -8.10 8.05
CA ALA A 105 -10.10 -6.92 7.17
C ALA A 105 -11.38 -6.74 6.35
N LEU A 106 -11.81 -7.80 5.64
CA LEU A 106 -13.08 -7.79 4.90
C LEU A 106 -14.27 -7.64 5.85
N GLU A 107 -14.22 -8.27 7.02
CA GLU A 107 -15.29 -8.15 8.01
C GLU A 107 -15.46 -6.71 8.52
N ILE A 108 -14.37 -5.95 8.67
CA ILE A 108 -14.43 -4.55 9.10
C ILE A 108 -15.22 -3.73 8.08
N PHE A 109 -14.96 -3.92 6.78
CA PHE A 109 -15.69 -3.23 5.73
C PHE A 109 -17.16 -3.64 5.69
N VAL A 110 -17.47 -4.94 5.74
CA VAL A 110 -18.87 -5.44 5.78
C VAL A 110 -19.62 -4.94 7.03
N LYS A 111 -18.95 -4.91 8.19
CA LYS A 111 -19.53 -4.36 9.43
C LYS A 111 -19.79 -2.86 9.29
N ALA A 112 -18.89 -2.11 8.67
CA ALA A 112 -19.08 -0.68 8.42
C ALA A 112 -20.25 -0.42 7.44
N GLU A 113 -20.32 -1.19 6.35
CA GLU A 113 -21.41 -1.14 5.38
C GLU A 113 -22.77 -1.39 6.04
N LYS A 114 -22.90 -2.49 6.79
CA LYS A 114 -24.14 -2.83 7.52
C LYS A 114 -24.55 -1.75 8.53
N ARG A 115 -23.57 -1.13 9.21
CA ARG A 115 -23.83 -0.01 10.13
C ARG A 115 -24.36 1.22 9.41
N ILE A 116 -23.88 1.51 8.20
CA ILE A 116 -24.35 2.63 7.39
C ILE A 116 -25.75 2.31 6.85
N GLN A 117 -25.96 1.10 6.33
CA GLN A 117 -27.26 0.63 5.86
C GLN A 117 -28.35 0.79 6.94
N ALA A 118 -28.11 0.27 8.15
CA ALA A 118 -29.07 0.35 9.25
C ALA A 118 -29.44 1.80 9.61
N LYS A 119 -28.47 2.73 9.56
CA LYS A 119 -28.75 4.16 9.78
C LYS A 119 -29.62 4.77 8.69
N ILE A 120 -29.40 4.40 7.43
CA ILE A 120 -30.20 4.88 6.31
C ILE A 120 -31.63 4.35 6.44
N GLU A 121 -31.81 3.07 6.72
CA GLU A 121 -33.12 2.45 6.90
C GLU A 121 -33.90 3.05 8.07
N GLU A 122 -33.23 3.35 9.19
CA GLU A 122 -33.85 4.04 10.34
C GLU A 122 -34.35 5.44 9.96
N LEU A 123 -33.55 6.20 9.19
CA LEU A 123 -33.94 7.54 8.73
C LEU A 123 -35.11 7.47 7.74
N MET A 124 -35.11 6.49 6.84
CA MET A 124 -36.17 6.27 5.85
C MET A 124 -37.48 5.82 6.49
N GLY A 125 -37.44 5.01 7.55
CA GLY A 125 -38.64 4.57 8.28
C GLY A 125 -39.25 5.61 9.22
N LYS A 126 -38.57 6.75 9.41
CA LYS A 126 -39.04 7.90 10.21
C LYS A 126 -39.70 9.00 9.35
N LEU A 127 -39.67 8.85 8.02
CA LEU A 127 -40.37 9.68 7.03
C LEU A 127 -41.79 9.13 6.80
#